data_AF-A0A8J5IU26-F1
#
_entry.id   AF-A0A8J5IU26-F1
#
_cell.length_a   1.000
_cell.length_b   1.000
_cell.length_c   1.000
_cell.angle_alpha   90.00
_cell.angle_beta   90.00
_cell.angle_gamma   90.00
#
_symmetry.space_group_name_H-M   'P 1'
#
loop_
_entity.id
_entity.type
_entity.pdbx_description
1 polymer ?
#
loop_
_entity_poly.entity_id
_entity_poly.type
_entity_poly.pdbx_seq_one_letter_code
_entity_poly.pdbx_strand_id
1 'polypeptide(L)'
;LFSKILHQRNINGPHDSSDDSSSSSDDSDSGYSDECDSNQATSGKTFRQLIPLENDAFQLELLVKVTVFQSVWTVSYTFKLEPISLERIHALETKLQGLEELQAAQKRSPPRRDKEMVHLDAISTNNASVNDSQVRWIVIDTNGFELSRSKTEIRCLKAGWYMLSLAVFLAPNTDNACVELQVNGKSIRRGRASIAYQPSSVSCVCSSYLKADAVLKVVVPSSQDVAAALTAAKLVG
;
A
#
# COMPACT_ATOMS: atom_id res chain seq x y z
N LEU A 1 15.41 -20.47 8.51
CA LEU A 1 15.34 -21.69 9.36
C LEU A 1 16.20 -21.45 10.59
N PHE A 2 15.64 -20.96 11.70
CA PHE A 2 16.41 -20.73 12.93
C PHE A 2 15.91 -21.70 14.01
N SER A 3 16.82 -22.57 14.47
CA SER A 3 16.57 -23.54 15.54
C SER A 3 16.76 -22.85 16.90
N LYS A 4 15.78 -22.97 17.81
CA LYS A 4 15.83 -22.45 19.19
C LYS A 4 16.25 -23.57 20.13
N ILE A 5 17.29 -23.34 20.94
CA ILE A 5 17.54 -24.10 22.17
C ILE A 5 17.27 -23.14 23.33
N LEU A 6 16.23 -23.45 24.12
CA LEU A 6 15.86 -22.71 25.34
C LEU A 6 16.49 -23.41 26.54
N HIS A 7 17.22 -22.69 27.38
CA HIS A 7 17.60 -23.15 28.71
C HIS A 7 16.91 -22.26 29.75
N GLN A 8 16.08 -22.86 30.60
CA GLN A 8 15.42 -22.20 31.72
C GLN A 8 16.21 -22.49 33.01
N ARG A 9 16.56 -21.44 33.77
CA ARG A 9 16.90 -21.56 35.19
C ARG A 9 16.06 -20.55 35.97
N ASN A 10 15.44 -21.02 37.06
CA ASN A 10 14.57 -20.25 37.94
C ASN A 10 15.28 -20.05 39.28
N ILE A 11 15.40 -18.82 39.76
CA ILE A 11 15.89 -18.51 41.11
C ILE A 11 15.00 -17.38 41.68
N ASN A 12 14.24 -17.67 42.73
CA ASN A 12 13.42 -16.73 43.48
C ASN A 12 14.18 -16.23 44.73
N GLY A 13 14.03 -14.94 45.06
CA GLY A 13 14.37 -14.37 46.38
C GLY A 13 14.12 -12.84 46.47
N PRO A 14 13.75 -12.27 47.64
CA PRO A 14 12.77 -11.17 47.73
C PRO A 14 13.24 -9.84 48.39
N HIS A 15 12.41 -8.80 48.21
CA HIS A 15 12.03 -7.64 49.06
C HIS A 15 12.99 -7.01 50.11
N ASP A 16 13.21 -5.68 50.02
CA ASP A 16 13.05 -4.65 51.11
C ASP A 16 13.39 -3.23 50.57
N SER A 17 12.47 -2.24 50.61
CA SER A 17 12.27 -1.16 51.62
C SER A 17 13.50 -0.21 51.74
N SER A 18 13.49 1.05 51.32
CA SER A 18 12.81 2.26 51.85
C SER A 18 13.86 3.29 52.32
N ASP A 19 13.66 4.53 51.89
CA ASP A 19 13.89 5.82 52.58
C ASP A 19 15.31 6.44 52.73
N ASP A 20 15.47 7.55 51.99
CA ASP A 20 15.78 8.93 52.40
C ASP A 20 16.87 9.22 53.45
N SER A 21 17.85 10.06 53.07
CA SER A 21 17.88 11.49 53.46
C SER A 21 19.27 12.15 53.28
N SER A 22 19.23 13.44 52.91
CA SER A 22 20.10 14.54 53.36
C SER A 22 21.06 15.17 52.35
N SER A 23 20.97 16.50 52.36
CA SER A 23 21.56 17.56 51.54
C SER A 23 23.05 17.83 51.78
N SER A 24 23.72 18.36 50.76
CA SER A 24 24.63 19.51 50.91
C SER A 24 24.83 20.23 49.58
N SER A 25 24.70 21.56 49.63
CA SER A 25 25.02 22.56 48.62
C SER A 25 26.50 22.53 48.21
N ASP A 26 26.80 22.87 46.96
CA ASP A 26 27.93 23.75 46.59
C ASP A 26 27.76 24.24 45.14
N ASP A 27 27.79 25.57 44.98
CA ASP A 27 27.81 26.30 43.72
C ASP A 27 29.21 26.26 43.10
N SER A 28 29.34 25.99 41.80
CA SER A 28 30.34 26.62 40.93
C SER A 28 30.09 26.36 39.44
N ASP A 29 29.88 27.48 38.76
CA ASP A 29 30.09 27.84 37.36
C ASP A 29 31.14 26.99 36.59
N SER A 30 30.76 26.45 35.42
CA SER A 30 31.49 26.62 34.15
C SER A 30 31.03 25.65 33.05
N GLY A 31 30.88 26.19 31.84
CA GLY A 31 31.10 25.44 30.59
C GLY A 31 29.85 24.82 29.96
N TYR A 32 29.37 25.46 28.90
CA TYR A 32 28.48 24.86 27.91
C TYR A 32 29.08 23.53 27.41
N SER A 33 28.54 22.42 27.91
CA SER A 33 28.69 21.10 27.34
C SER A 33 27.28 20.65 26.96
N ASP A 34 27.04 20.51 25.66
CA ASP A 34 25.83 19.91 25.10
C ASP A 34 25.92 18.40 25.35
N GLU A 35 25.68 18.02 26.60
CA GLU A 35 25.62 16.63 27.05
C GLU A 35 24.17 16.19 26.88
N CYS A 36 23.94 15.33 25.89
CA CYS A 36 22.64 14.74 25.59
C CYS A 36 22.15 13.90 26.78
N ASP A 37 21.50 14.58 27.73
CA ASP A 37 20.92 14.02 28.93
C ASP A 37 19.71 13.16 28.53
N SER A 38 19.95 11.88 28.29
CA SER A 38 18.93 10.90 27.95
C SER A 38 18.38 10.29 29.24
N ASN A 39 17.75 11.13 30.05
CA ASN A 39 17.05 10.69 31.23
C ASN A 39 15.58 10.34 30.92
N GLN A 40 15.32 9.05 31.08
CA GLN A 40 14.16 8.53 31.80
C GLN A 40 12.84 8.40 31.02
N ALA A 41 12.77 7.34 30.19
CA ALA A 41 11.53 6.62 30.01
C ALA A 41 11.47 5.48 31.04
N THR A 42 10.62 5.64 32.06
CA THR A 42 10.23 4.55 32.96
C THR A 42 9.41 3.52 32.19
N SER A 43 10.10 2.59 31.53
CA SER A 43 9.51 1.44 30.84
C SER A 43 10.14 0.16 31.40
N GLY A 44 9.32 -0.85 31.68
CA GLY A 44 9.72 -2.09 32.35
C GLY A 44 11.08 -2.62 31.89
N LYS A 45 12.02 -2.70 32.84
CA LYS A 45 13.45 -3.07 32.73
C LYS A 45 13.73 -4.06 31.59
N THR A 46 13.91 -3.52 30.39
CA THR A 46 14.44 -4.26 29.24
C THR A 46 15.93 -4.01 29.23
N PHE A 47 16.70 -5.03 29.58
CA PHE A 47 18.16 -4.92 29.60
C PHE A 47 18.67 -5.30 28.21
N ARG A 48 19.37 -4.37 27.56
CA ARG A 48 20.01 -4.58 26.25
C ARG A 48 21.51 -4.45 26.42
N GLN A 49 22.25 -5.42 25.93
CA GLN A 49 23.70 -5.41 25.93
C GLN A 49 24.21 -5.74 24.54
N LEU A 50 25.12 -4.90 24.04
CA LEU A 50 25.83 -5.17 22.80
C LEU A 50 27.21 -5.71 23.15
N ILE A 51 27.53 -6.90 22.68
CA ILE A 51 28.77 -7.62 22.96
C ILE A 51 29.55 -7.68 21.65
N PRO A 52 30.76 -7.12 21.57
CA PRO A 52 31.61 -7.29 20.39
C PRO A 52 32.00 -8.77 20.23
N LEU A 53 31.96 -9.27 19.01
CA LEU A 53 32.43 -10.59 18.61
C LEU A 53 33.70 -10.47 17.75
N GLU A 54 34.32 -11.59 17.42
CA GLU A 54 35.40 -11.65 16.44
C GLU A 54 34.90 -11.26 15.02
N ASN A 55 35.79 -10.72 14.18
CA ASN A 55 35.53 -10.29 12.80
C ASN A 55 34.50 -9.14 12.65
N ASP A 56 34.59 -8.10 13.50
CA ASP A 56 33.73 -6.90 13.46
C ASP A 56 32.21 -7.17 13.56
N ALA A 57 31.85 -8.37 14.02
CA ALA A 57 30.47 -8.72 14.32
C ALA A 57 30.09 -8.29 15.73
N PHE A 58 28.80 -8.09 15.96
CA PHE A 58 28.27 -7.76 17.28
C PHE A 58 27.18 -8.75 17.68
N GLN A 59 27.02 -9.01 18.96
CA GLN A 59 25.91 -9.77 19.52
C GLN A 59 25.05 -8.84 20.36
N LEU A 60 23.78 -8.72 20.02
CA LEU A 60 22.80 -8.04 20.86
C LEU A 60 22.13 -9.08 21.75
N GLU A 61 22.28 -8.91 23.06
CA GLU A 61 21.51 -9.63 24.06
C GLU A 61 20.39 -8.74 24.57
N LEU A 62 19.18 -9.29 24.59
CA LEU A 62 17.97 -8.59 24.99
C LEU A 62 17.24 -9.44 26.04
N LEU A 63 17.21 -8.94 27.27
CA LEU A 63 16.44 -9.53 28.36
C LEU A 63 15.12 -8.79 28.50
N VAL A 64 14.02 -9.51 28.31
CA VAL A 64 12.65 -8.99 28.40
C VAL A 64 11.95 -9.63 29.58
N LYS A 65 11.44 -8.80 30.49
CA LYS A 65 10.55 -9.26 31.55
C LYS A 65 9.12 -9.37 31.03
N VAL A 66 8.52 -10.54 31.13
CA VAL A 66 7.15 -10.84 30.69
C VAL A 66 6.36 -11.32 31.89
N THR A 67 5.30 -10.61 32.23
CA THR A 67 4.40 -10.99 33.33
C THR A 67 3.20 -11.74 32.79
N VAL A 68 2.97 -12.97 33.25
CA VAL A 68 1.84 -13.82 32.86
C VAL A 68 1.22 -14.45 34.11
N PHE A 69 -0.09 -14.32 34.29
CA PHE A 69 -0.84 -14.86 35.45
C PHE A 69 -0.14 -14.60 36.80
N GLN A 70 0.20 -13.34 37.10
CA GLN A 70 0.87 -12.91 38.34
C GLN A 70 2.31 -13.42 38.52
N SER A 71 2.87 -14.16 37.57
CA SER A 71 4.27 -14.58 37.55
C SER A 71 5.10 -13.70 36.63
N VAL A 72 6.31 -13.34 37.04
CA VAL A 72 7.26 -12.57 36.22
C VAL A 72 8.31 -13.53 35.64
N TRP A 73 8.39 -13.59 34.33
CA TRP A 73 9.37 -14.38 33.58
C TRP A 73 10.40 -13.44 32.98
N THR A 74 11.67 -13.85 32.92
CA THR A 74 12.70 -13.11 32.16
C THR A 74 13.11 -13.96 30.97
N VAL A 75 12.87 -13.46 29.76
CA VAL A 75 13.25 -14.12 28.51
C VAL A 75 14.50 -13.45 27.96
N SER A 76 15.55 -14.24 27.69
CA SER A 76 16.75 -13.75 27.01
C SER A 76 16.68 -14.08 25.53
N TYR A 77 16.94 -13.08 24.69
CA TYR A 77 17.07 -13.20 23.25
C TYR A 77 18.48 -12.78 22.84
N THR A 78 19.09 -13.55 21.94
CA THR A 78 20.44 -13.29 21.44
C THR A 78 20.39 -13.15 19.93
N PHE A 79 20.90 -12.03 19.42
CA PHE A 79 20.96 -11.71 17.99
C PHE A 79 22.41 -11.53 17.58
N LYS A 80 22.84 -12.23 16.52
CA LYS A 80 24.14 -11.96 15.88
C LYS A 80 23.93 -10.93 14.78
N LEU A 81 24.65 -9.82 14.88
CA LEU A 81 24.64 -8.71 13.94
C LEU A 81 25.85 -8.86 13.03
N GLU A 82 25.58 -9.11 11.75
CA GLU A 82 26.62 -9.18 10.71
C GLU A 82 26.93 -7.76 10.23
N PRO A 83 28.22 -7.38 10.12
CA PRO A 83 28.60 -6.07 9.62
C PRO A 83 28.20 -5.93 8.14
N ILE A 84 27.62 -4.79 7.80
CA ILE A 84 27.36 -4.44 6.40
C ILE A 84 28.67 -3.90 5.82
N SER A 85 29.16 -4.47 4.71
CA SER A 85 30.39 -3.99 4.09
C SER A 85 30.23 -2.56 3.55
N LEU A 86 31.28 -1.75 3.71
CA LEU A 86 31.34 -0.41 3.12
C LEU A 86 31.15 -0.45 1.59
N GLU A 87 31.65 -1.49 0.93
CA GLU A 87 31.44 -1.73 -0.51
C GLU A 87 29.96 -1.82 -0.88
N ARG A 88 29.15 -2.49 -0.05
CA ARG A 88 27.70 -2.61 -0.28
C ARG A 88 27.00 -1.28 -0.11
N ILE A 89 27.43 -0.46 0.86
CA ILE A 89 26.90 0.88 1.08
C ILE A 89 27.24 1.77 -0.12
N HIS A 90 28.51 1.82 -0.51
CA HIS A 90 28.99 2.60 -1.67
C HIS A 90 28.30 2.17 -2.98
N ALA A 91 28.10 0.86 -3.20
CA ALA A 91 27.39 0.37 -4.37
C ALA A 91 25.91 0.81 -4.40
N LEU A 92 25.26 0.91 -3.24
CA LEU A 92 23.89 1.40 -3.14
C LEU A 92 23.81 2.92 -3.35
N GLU A 93 24.73 3.68 -2.75
CA GLU A 93 24.84 5.12 -2.94
C GLU A 93 25.07 5.47 -4.42
N THR A 94 25.98 4.77 -5.09
CA THR A 94 26.26 4.97 -6.52
C THR A 94 25.02 4.68 -7.39
N LYS A 95 24.24 3.65 -7.05
CA LYS A 95 22.99 3.34 -7.75
C LYS A 95 21.91 4.41 -7.51
N LEU A 96 21.79 4.91 -6.28
CA LEU A 96 20.86 5.98 -5.95
C LEU A 96 21.20 7.26 -6.71
N GLN A 97 22.47 7.66 -6.70
CA GLN A 97 22.93 8.81 -7.47
C GLN A 97 22.65 8.65 -8.98
N GLY A 98 22.92 7.47 -9.54
CA GLY A 98 22.60 7.19 -10.95
C GLY A 98 21.10 7.31 -11.27
N LEU A 99 20.23 6.88 -10.36
CA LEU A 99 18.77 7.05 -10.52
C LEU A 99 18.35 8.52 -10.46
N GLU A 100 18.91 9.29 -9.54
CA GLU A 100 18.64 10.73 -9.42
C GLU A 100 19.10 11.50 -10.66
N GLU A 101 20.28 11.18 -11.19
CA GLU A 101 20.80 11.77 -12.43
C GLU A 101 19.93 11.43 -13.64
N LEU A 102 19.47 10.18 -13.75
CA LEU A 102 18.52 9.76 -14.79
C LEU A 102 17.18 10.50 -14.67
N GLN A 103 16.65 10.65 -13.46
CA GLN A 103 15.42 11.40 -13.22
C GLN A 103 15.59 12.89 -13.55
N ALA A 104 16.74 13.48 -13.20
CA ALA A 104 17.07 14.86 -13.56
C ALA A 104 17.19 15.03 -15.08
N ALA A 105 17.83 14.07 -15.77
CA ALA A 105 17.91 14.05 -17.23
C ALA A 105 16.52 13.91 -17.88
N GLN A 106 15.64 13.08 -17.30
CA GLN A 106 14.25 12.97 -17.74
C GLN A 106 13.48 14.28 -17.58
N LYS A 107 13.62 14.98 -16.44
CA LYS A 107 13.00 16.29 -16.19
C LYS A 107 13.53 17.39 -17.11
N ARG A 108 14.82 17.33 -17.48
CA ARG A 108 15.46 18.27 -18.42
C ARG A 108 15.12 17.99 -19.89
N SER A 109 14.69 16.77 -20.21
CA SER A 109 14.28 16.43 -21.57
C SER A 109 12.99 17.19 -21.92
N PRO A 110 12.86 17.76 -23.14
CA PRO A 110 11.62 18.41 -23.54
C PRO A 110 10.49 17.37 -23.49
N PRO A 111 9.26 17.78 -23.10
CA PRO A 111 8.13 16.87 -23.07
C PRO A 111 8.00 16.25 -24.45
N ARG A 112 8.19 14.92 -24.53
CA ARG A 112 7.90 14.16 -25.74
C ARG A 112 6.39 14.24 -25.94
N ARG A 113 5.92 15.27 -26.65
CA ARG A 113 4.50 15.53 -26.92
C ARG A 113 3.80 14.37 -27.65
N ASP A 114 4.58 13.40 -28.15
CA ASP A 114 4.09 12.21 -28.86
C ASP A 114 4.14 10.90 -28.05
N LYS A 115 4.51 10.91 -26.76
CA LYS A 115 4.62 9.69 -25.94
C LYS A 115 3.78 9.70 -24.66
N GLU A 116 2.78 10.56 -24.58
CA GLU A 116 1.87 10.50 -23.45
C GLU A 116 0.93 9.29 -23.61
N MET A 117 0.98 8.37 -22.66
CA MET A 117 0.18 7.15 -22.66
C MET A 117 -1.30 7.52 -22.56
N VAL A 118 -2.05 7.15 -23.60
CA VAL A 118 -3.49 7.40 -23.66
C VAL A 118 -4.18 6.40 -22.75
N HIS A 119 -4.88 6.90 -21.73
CA HIS A 119 -5.48 6.06 -20.69
C HIS A 119 -6.77 6.66 -20.13
N LEU A 120 -7.52 5.83 -19.42
CA LEU A 120 -8.76 6.14 -18.73
C LEU A 120 -8.76 5.40 -17.40
N ASP A 121 -9.11 6.10 -16.34
CA ASP A 121 -9.53 5.54 -15.06
C ASP A 121 -10.85 6.19 -14.63
N ALA A 122 -11.91 5.38 -14.54
CA ALA A 122 -13.25 5.83 -14.23
C ALA A 122 -13.93 4.89 -13.24
N ILE A 123 -14.63 5.47 -12.27
CA ILE A 123 -15.42 4.73 -11.28
C ILE A 123 -16.88 5.17 -11.31
N SER A 124 -17.76 4.38 -10.71
CA SER A 124 -19.16 4.71 -10.47
C SER A 124 -19.47 4.55 -8.99
N THR A 125 -20.12 5.55 -8.41
CA THR A 125 -20.67 5.45 -7.05
C THR A 125 -22.06 4.84 -7.07
N ASN A 126 -22.43 4.19 -5.96
CA ASN A 126 -23.75 3.62 -5.79
C ASN A 126 -24.80 4.72 -5.61
N ASN A 127 -25.60 4.96 -6.65
CA ASN A 127 -26.86 5.70 -6.59
C ASN A 127 -27.37 5.90 -8.02
N ALA A 128 -28.39 5.17 -8.45
CA ALA A 128 -29.23 5.63 -9.55
C ALA A 128 -30.65 5.13 -9.33
N SER A 129 -31.51 6.02 -8.85
CA SER A 129 -32.94 5.80 -8.80
C SER A 129 -33.47 5.46 -10.20
N VAL A 130 -34.04 4.26 -10.32
CA VAL A 130 -35.15 3.88 -11.19
C VAL A 130 -35.14 4.55 -12.58
N ASN A 131 -34.36 3.98 -13.51
CA ASN A 131 -34.85 3.56 -14.84
C ASN A 131 -33.76 3.04 -15.79
N ASP A 132 -32.49 3.40 -15.64
CA ASP A 132 -31.64 3.36 -16.85
C ASP A 132 -30.70 2.17 -17.04
N SER A 133 -30.59 1.22 -16.10
CA SER A 133 -29.68 0.04 -16.22
C SER A 133 -28.23 0.38 -16.59
N GLN A 134 -27.83 1.65 -16.46
CA GLN A 134 -26.61 2.23 -17.00
C GLN A 134 -25.76 2.79 -15.87
N VAL A 135 -24.47 2.55 -15.97
CA VAL A 135 -23.48 3.02 -15.00
C VAL A 135 -23.22 4.51 -15.21
N ARG A 136 -23.21 5.29 -14.10
CA ARG A 136 -22.86 6.73 -14.12
C ARG A 136 -21.42 6.91 -13.64
N TRP A 137 -20.58 7.46 -14.50
CA TRP A 137 -19.15 7.56 -14.29
C TRP A 137 -18.72 8.85 -13.60
N ILE A 138 -17.66 8.71 -12.84
CA ILE A 138 -16.78 9.75 -12.32
C ILE A 138 -15.41 9.41 -12.90
N VAL A 139 -14.91 10.25 -13.81
CA VAL A 139 -13.57 10.07 -14.37
C VAL A 139 -12.56 10.60 -13.36
N ILE A 140 -11.65 9.72 -12.94
CA ILE A 140 -10.59 10.03 -11.97
C ILE A 140 -9.40 10.63 -12.72
N ASP A 141 -8.99 9.97 -13.81
CA ASP A 141 -7.88 10.38 -14.65
C ASP A 141 -8.13 9.97 -16.11
N THR A 142 -7.74 10.83 -17.05
CA THR A 142 -7.79 10.47 -18.45
C THR A 142 -6.88 11.35 -19.32
N ASN A 143 -6.27 10.71 -20.31
CA ASN A 143 -5.74 11.36 -21.49
C ASN A 143 -6.31 10.67 -22.73
N GLY A 144 -7.09 11.41 -23.52
CA GLY A 144 -7.66 10.94 -24.77
C GLY A 144 -9.04 10.27 -24.65
N PHE A 145 -9.76 10.50 -23.56
CA PHE A 145 -11.18 10.20 -23.44
C PHE A 145 -11.94 11.41 -22.91
N GLU A 146 -13.25 11.44 -23.17
CA GLU A 146 -14.15 12.49 -22.71
C GLU A 146 -15.43 11.89 -22.13
N LEU A 147 -15.88 12.42 -21.00
CA LEU A 147 -17.13 12.01 -20.38
C LEU A 147 -18.31 12.80 -20.94
N SER A 148 -19.39 12.11 -21.30
CA SER A 148 -20.66 12.73 -21.71
C SER A 148 -21.30 13.58 -20.61
N ARG A 149 -22.18 14.52 -20.99
CA ARG A 149 -22.95 15.36 -20.04
C ARG A 149 -23.84 14.54 -19.10
N SER A 150 -24.41 13.44 -19.58
CA SER A 150 -25.20 12.49 -18.79
C SER A 150 -24.34 11.64 -17.83
N LYS A 151 -23.01 11.68 -18.00
CA LYS A 151 -22.04 10.85 -17.28
C LYS A 151 -22.21 9.35 -17.50
N THR A 152 -23.00 8.90 -18.46
CA THR A 152 -23.26 7.47 -18.72
C THR A 152 -22.38 6.89 -19.82
N GLU A 153 -21.81 7.77 -20.64
CA GLU A 153 -21.03 7.42 -21.83
C GLU A 153 -19.66 8.06 -21.80
N ILE A 154 -18.64 7.29 -22.20
CA ILE A 154 -17.25 7.75 -22.30
C ILE A 154 -16.82 7.65 -23.76
N ARG A 155 -16.39 8.76 -24.35
CA ARG A 155 -15.98 8.87 -25.75
C ARG A 155 -14.47 8.77 -25.87
N CYS A 156 -13.98 7.92 -26.77
CA CYS A 156 -12.57 7.80 -27.10
C CYS A 156 -12.17 8.87 -28.13
N LEU A 157 -11.13 9.65 -27.87
CA LEU A 157 -10.69 10.75 -28.74
C LEU A 157 -9.55 10.33 -29.70
N LYS A 158 -8.84 9.24 -29.38
CA LYS A 158 -7.69 8.78 -30.15
C LYS A 158 -7.94 7.35 -30.63
N ALA A 159 -7.88 7.12 -31.94
CA ALA A 159 -8.03 5.77 -32.47
C ALA A 159 -6.85 4.88 -32.08
N GLY A 160 -7.10 3.58 -31.87
CA GLY A 160 -6.05 2.59 -31.66
C GLY A 160 -6.52 1.32 -30.96
N TRP A 161 -5.57 0.46 -30.64
CA TRP A 161 -5.80 -0.74 -29.84
C TRP A 161 -5.74 -0.40 -28.36
N TYR A 162 -6.76 -0.83 -27.62
CA TYR A 162 -6.87 -0.60 -26.18
C TYR A 162 -7.00 -1.90 -25.43
N MET A 163 -6.37 -1.96 -24.26
CA MET A 163 -6.72 -2.90 -23.21
C MET A 163 -7.78 -2.28 -22.33
N LEU A 164 -8.92 -2.97 -22.17
CA LEU A 164 -10.05 -2.55 -21.35
C LEU A 164 -10.20 -3.52 -20.18
N SER A 165 -10.32 -2.99 -18.96
CA SER A 165 -10.62 -3.77 -17.76
C SER A 165 -11.83 -3.18 -17.07
N LEU A 166 -12.87 -4.00 -16.89
CA LEU A 166 -14.10 -3.63 -16.21
C LEU A 166 -14.26 -4.51 -14.97
N ALA A 167 -14.52 -3.90 -13.83
CA ALA A 167 -15.02 -4.55 -12.64
C ALA A 167 -16.37 -3.94 -12.26
N VAL A 168 -17.37 -4.78 -12.00
CA VAL A 168 -18.70 -4.38 -11.56
C VAL A 168 -19.00 -5.08 -10.25
N PHE A 169 -19.44 -4.32 -9.26
CA PHE A 169 -19.82 -4.76 -7.94
C PHE A 169 -21.32 -4.60 -7.81
N LEU A 170 -21.99 -5.69 -7.45
CA LEU A 170 -23.43 -5.80 -7.41
C LEU A 170 -23.87 -6.03 -5.97
N ALA A 171 -24.87 -5.26 -5.54
CA ALA A 171 -25.62 -5.58 -4.33
C ALA A 171 -26.29 -6.97 -4.45
N PRO A 172 -26.65 -7.61 -3.32
CA PRO A 172 -27.44 -8.83 -3.33
C PRO A 172 -28.69 -8.67 -4.20
N ASN A 173 -28.79 -9.47 -5.26
CA ASN A 173 -29.92 -9.45 -6.18
C ASN A 173 -30.57 -10.84 -6.24
N THR A 174 -31.89 -10.86 -6.47
CA THR A 174 -32.69 -12.09 -6.67
C THR A 174 -32.61 -12.60 -8.10
N ASP A 175 -32.24 -11.74 -9.05
CA ASP A 175 -32.19 -12.06 -10.48
C ASP A 175 -30.77 -12.29 -10.99
N ASN A 176 -30.67 -13.05 -12.08
CA ASN A 176 -29.43 -13.20 -12.84
C ASN A 176 -29.01 -11.84 -13.41
N ALA A 177 -28.06 -11.17 -12.78
CA ALA A 177 -27.50 -9.93 -13.31
C ALA A 177 -26.59 -10.23 -14.51
N CYS A 178 -26.84 -9.54 -15.61
CA CYS A 178 -26.00 -9.58 -16.80
C CYS A 178 -25.24 -8.26 -16.92
N VAL A 179 -23.91 -8.31 -16.97
CA VAL A 179 -23.07 -7.12 -17.16
C VAL A 179 -22.59 -7.11 -18.59
N GLU A 180 -22.76 -5.98 -19.29
CA GLU A 180 -22.31 -5.79 -20.66
C GLU A 180 -21.40 -4.58 -20.81
N LEU A 181 -20.23 -4.80 -21.40
CA LEU A 181 -19.39 -3.73 -21.93
C LEU A 181 -19.71 -3.55 -23.41
N GLN A 182 -20.15 -2.35 -23.79
CA GLN A 182 -20.56 -2.01 -25.14
C GLN A 182 -19.64 -0.96 -25.75
N VAL A 183 -19.36 -1.12 -27.04
CA VAL A 183 -18.71 -0.13 -27.90
C VAL A 183 -19.69 0.24 -29.00
N ASN A 184 -20.05 1.52 -29.10
CA ASN A 184 -21.03 2.03 -30.07
C ASN A 184 -22.35 1.24 -30.06
N GLY A 185 -22.84 0.90 -28.86
CA GLY A 185 -24.08 0.13 -28.65
C GLY A 185 -23.96 -1.37 -28.94
N LYS A 186 -22.81 -1.88 -29.41
CA LYS A 186 -22.57 -3.30 -29.62
C LYS A 186 -21.82 -3.89 -28.42
N SER A 187 -22.36 -4.95 -27.82
CA SER A 187 -21.68 -5.69 -26.75
C SER A 187 -20.38 -6.31 -27.28
N ILE A 188 -19.27 -5.97 -26.64
CA ILE A 188 -17.95 -6.57 -26.89
C ILE A 188 -17.60 -7.61 -25.84
N ARG A 189 -18.16 -7.49 -24.63
CA ARG A 189 -18.04 -8.47 -23.55
C ARG A 189 -19.31 -8.51 -22.72
N ARG A 190 -19.59 -9.71 -22.21
CA ARG A 190 -20.71 -9.99 -21.32
C ARG A 190 -20.23 -10.88 -20.17
N GLY A 191 -20.63 -10.55 -18.96
CA GLY A 191 -20.46 -11.38 -17.76
C GLY A 191 -21.80 -11.65 -17.10
N ARG A 192 -21.89 -12.76 -16.37
CA ARG A 192 -23.08 -13.10 -15.56
C ARG A 192 -22.66 -13.19 -14.11
N ALA A 193 -23.44 -12.59 -13.23
CA ALA A 193 -23.31 -12.80 -11.80
C ALA A 193 -24.19 -13.97 -11.37
N SER A 194 -23.74 -14.74 -10.39
CA SER A 194 -24.55 -15.82 -9.80
C SER A 194 -25.65 -15.23 -8.92
N ILE A 195 -26.84 -15.83 -8.96
CA ILE A 195 -27.88 -15.62 -7.95
C ILE A 195 -27.34 -16.18 -6.64
N ALA A 196 -27.24 -15.35 -5.60
CA ALA A 196 -26.68 -15.82 -4.32
C ALA A 196 -27.20 -15.13 -3.06
N TYR A 197 -28.19 -14.22 -3.11
CA TYR A 197 -28.58 -13.37 -1.96
C TYR A 197 -27.38 -12.73 -1.22
N GLN A 198 -26.25 -12.63 -1.91
CA GLN A 198 -24.97 -12.16 -1.40
C GLN A 198 -24.39 -11.17 -2.40
N PRO A 199 -23.58 -10.20 -1.94
CA PRO A 199 -22.87 -9.30 -2.83
C PRO A 199 -21.99 -10.10 -3.79
N SER A 200 -21.96 -9.70 -5.05
CA SER A 200 -21.17 -10.38 -6.07
C SER A 200 -20.40 -9.38 -6.92
N SER A 201 -19.37 -9.87 -7.60
CA SER A 201 -18.63 -9.06 -8.56
C SER A 201 -18.47 -9.79 -9.88
N VAL A 202 -18.44 -9.02 -10.95
CA VAL A 202 -18.19 -9.50 -12.31
C VAL A 202 -17.07 -8.64 -12.87
N SER A 203 -15.98 -9.28 -13.28
CA SER A 203 -14.88 -8.62 -13.96
C SER A 203 -14.69 -9.17 -15.37
N CYS A 204 -14.25 -8.33 -16.28
CA CYS A 204 -13.81 -8.75 -17.59
C CYS A 204 -12.66 -7.89 -18.09
N VAL A 205 -11.74 -8.51 -18.81
CA VAL A 205 -10.62 -7.84 -19.47
C VAL A 205 -10.65 -8.21 -20.95
N CYS A 206 -10.47 -7.24 -21.83
CA CYS A 206 -10.43 -7.49 -23.27
C CYS A 206 -9.63 -6.45 -24.04
N SER A 207 -9.03 -6.87 -25.15
CA SER A 207 -8.48 -5.96 -26.14
C SER A 207 -9.54 -5.63 -27.18
N SER A 208 -9.62 -4.36 -27.58
CA SER A 208 -10.45 -3.95 -28.70
C SER A 208 -9.84 -2.76 -29.43
N TYR A 209 -10.06 -2.68 -30.74
CA TYR A 209 -9.73 -1.50 -31.51
C TYR A 209 -10.84 -0.47 -31.36
N LEU A 210 -10.52 0.69 -30.78
CA LEU A 210 -11.43 1.83 -30.66
C LEU A 210 -11.14 2.81 -31.79
N LYS A 211 -12.18 3.19 -32.53
CA LYS A 211 -12.11 4.32 -33.46
C LYS A 211 -12.12 5.64 -32.68
N ALA A 212 -11.65 6.71 -33.30
CA ALA A 212 -11.95 8.05 -32.80
C ALA A 212 -13.47 8.22 -32.74
N ASP A 213 -13.94 8.86 -31.67
CA ASP A 213 -15.34 9.03 -31.29
C ASP A 213 -16.10 7.74 -30.93
N ALA A 214 -15.39 6.61 -30.74
CA ALA A 214 -16.03 5.41 -30.23
C ALA A 214 -16.58 5.65 -28.81
N VAL A 215 -17.83 5.25 -28.59
CA VAL A 215 -18.53 5.41 -27.31
C VAL A 215 -18.48 4.12 -26.52
N LEU A 216 -17.91 4.18 -25.33
CA LEU A 216 -17.89 3.13 -24.32
C LEU A 216 -19.08 3.29 -23.38
N LYS A 217 -19.78 2.18 -23.13
CA LYS A 217 -20.95 2.12 -22.26
C LYS A 217 -20.98 0.82 -21.47
N VAL A 218 -21.39 0.89 -20.21
CA VAL A 218 -21.62 -0.31 -19.38
C VAL A 218 -23.08 -0.37 -19.00
N VAL A 219 -23.69 -1.51 -19.32
CA VAL A 219 -25.11 -1.78 -19.09
C VAL A 219 -25.23 -2.98 -18.16
N VAL A 220 -26.04 -2.83 -17.12
CA VAL A 220 -26.38 -3.87 -16.16
C VAL A 220 -27.90 -3.93 -16.05
N PRO A 221 -28.58 -4.70 -16.92
CA PRO A 221 -30.02 -4.85 -16.87
C PRO A 221 -30.47 -5.42 -15.52
N SER A 222 -31.57 -4.89 -14.99
CA SER A 222 -32.28 -5.43 -13.82
C SER A 222 -31.48 -5.45 -12.50
N SER A 223 -30.39 -4.70 -12.39
CA SER A 223 -29.68 -4.51 -11.11
C SER A 223 -29.90 -3.10 -10.57
N GLN A 224 -30.32 -3.03 -9.30
CA GLN A 224 -30.25 -1.82 -8.50
C GLN A 224 -28.90 -1.78 -7.78
N ASP A 225 -28.42 -0.59 -7.47
CA ASP A 225 -27.23 -0.35 -6.66
C ASP A 225 -25.96 -1.04 -7.17
N VAL A 226 -25.45 -0.49 -8.28
CA VAL A 226 -24.24 -0.97 -8.97
C VAL A 226 -23.10 0.02 -8.76
N ALA A 227 -21.95 -0.50 -8.35
CA ALA A 227 -20.68 0.21 -8.47
C ALA A 227 -19.83 -0.43 -9.57
N ALA A 228 -19.01 0.37 -10.23
CA ALA A 228 -18.16 -0.13 -11.31
C ALA A 228 -16.84 0.64 -11.35
N ALA A 229 -15.81 -0.03 -11.88
CA ALA A 229 -14.53 0.57 -12.23
C ALA A 229 -14.17 0.14 -13.65
N LEU A 230 -13.81 1.10 -14.48
CA LEU A 230 -13.40 0.88 -15.87
C LEU A 230 -12.06 1.55 -16.09
N THR A 231 -11.08 0.76 -16.52
CA THR A 231 -9.79 1.27 -16.98
C THR A 231 -9.60 0.95 -18.46
N ALA A 232 -8.97 1.89 -19.17
CA ALA A 232 -8.52 1.68 -20.53
C ALA A 232 -7.07 2.16 -20.69
N ALA A 233 -6.25 1.40 -21.39
CA ALA A 233 -4.89 1.81 -21.75
C ALA A 233 -4.65 1.52 -23.22
N LYS A 234 -4.17 2.52 -23.97
CA LYS A 234 -3.79 2.33 -25.37
C LYS A 234 -2.53 1.49 -25.44
N LEU A 235 -2.60 0.37 -26.15
CA LEU A 235 -1.44 -0.45 -26.48
C LEU A 235 -0.55 0.36 -27.43
N VAL A 236 0.72 0.50 -27.10
CA VAL A 236 1.69 1.27 -27.89
C VAL A 236 1.75 0.70 -29.30
N GLY A 237 1.44 1.53 -30.29
CA GLY A 237 1.60 1.29 -31.72
C GLY A 237 2.17 2.54 -32.36
#